data_AF-A0A945FK16-F1
#
_entry.id   AF-A0A945FK16-F1
#
_cell.length_a   1.000
_cell.length_b   1.000
_cell.length_c   1.000
_cell.angle_alpha   90.00
_cell.angle_beta   90.00
_cell.angle_gamma   90.00
#
_symmetry.space_group_name_H-M   'P 1'
#
loop_
_entity.id
_entity.type
_entity.pdbx_description
1 polymer ?
#
loop_
_entity_poly.entity_id
_entity_poly.type
_entity_poly.pdbx_seq_one_letter_code
_entity_poly.pdbx_strand_id
1 'polypeptide(L)'
;MPNTSLDDLSPNARDLAEQSFAWSEPRWDTDKALLGSNPAGSEAPGRLMVRNSVWTAVGFLLRNTEGDTERASRTIDAIIDQQLDEPGMPYHGTYYRYVGEPHPPGKDAVMWKDYDPNWRQFIGLGLATVLEEYEDRLSSDLIARMDRSLELAVVGELPDRCPPTYSNIALMKTAMNVWVGKRLGRPEMIAYGESFGAEVHRLFKENDAFAEYNSPTYYGVNLYALGFWRRYLSDSSVHTLGHDLEAGLWRDIARYYHAGLMNLCGPFTRSYGMDMTHHTALVSLHIWMAYGKSRTPFPEGGEINSEFAYGPCFAIYDAAPPEDIASVFESFEGPRTIARGITTEPRRTATAVIEEDLMLGAESTGEYSARSYQHHPITAHWRSPNGEV
;
A
#
# COMPACT_ATOMS: atom_id res chain seq x y z
N MET A 1 -8.97 3.63 -22.89
CA MET A 1 -8.55 3.50 -21.49
C MET A 1 -9.21 4.61 -20.70
N PRO A 2 -9.59 4.39 -19.43
CA PRO A 2 -10.09 5.47 -18.58
C PRO A 2 -9.00 6.55 -18.47
N ASN A 3 -9.39 7.82 -18.34
CA ASN A 3 -8.47 8.93 -18.09
C ASN A 3 -9.05 9.71 -16.92
N THR A 4 -8.94 9.10 -15.73
CA THR A 4 -9.57 9.63 -14.52
C THR A 4 -8.99 10.99 -14.18
N SER A 5 -9.84 11.99 -14.03
CA SER A 5 -9.49 13.32 -13.55
C SER A 5 -9.96 13.53 -12.12
N LEU A 6 -9.49 14.60 -11.45
CA LEU A 6 -10.00 14.99 -10.13
C LEU A 6 -11.52 15.21 -10.08
N ASP A 7 -12.14 15.58 -11.20
CA ASP A 7 -13.58 15.82 -11.31
C ASP A 7 -14.39 14.52 -11.40
N ASP A 8 -13.75 13.40 -11.76
CA ASP A 8 -14.40 12.08 -11.83
C ASP A 8 -14.42 11.36 -10.48
N LEU A 9 -13.68 11.86 -9.49
CA LEU A 9 -13.54 11.24 -8.18
C LEU A 9 -14.73 11.54 -7.26
N SER A 10 -15.02 10.62 -6.36
CA SER A 10 -15.94 10.88 -5.24
C SER A 10 -15.42 12.05 -4.39
N PRO A 11 -16.29 12.82 -3.70
CA PRO A 11 -15.86 14.00 -2.95
C PRO A 11 -14.74 13.72 -1.94
N ASN A 12 -14.82 12.58 -1.23
CA ASN A 12 -13.83 12.17 -0.26
C ASN A 12 -12.52 11.69 -0.92
N ALA A 13 -12.61 10.97 -2.04
CA ALA A 13 -11.44 10.53 -2.80
C ALA A 13 -10.69 11.73 -3.39
N ARG A 14 -11.42 12.72 -3.92
CA ARG A 14 -10.85 13.98 -4.39
C ARG A 14 -10.15 14.74 -3.27
N ASP A 15 -10.81 14.90 -2.13
CA ASP A 15 -10.25 15.57 -0.95
C ASP A 15 -8.95 14.91 -0.47
N LEU A 16 -8.92 13.57 -0.40
CA LEU A 16 -7.69 12.83 -0.08
C LEU A 16 -6.59 13.08 -1.12
N ALA A 17 -6.91 12.98 -2.42
CA ALA A 17 -5.94 13.16 -3.49
C ALA A 17 -5.33 14.56 -3.47
N GLU A 18 -6.16 15.59 -3.33
CA GLU A 18 -5.73 17.00 -3.28
C GLU A 18 -4.86 17.27 -2.06
N GLN A 19 -5.24 16.80 -0.87
CA GLN A 19 -4.45 17.01 0.35
C GLN A 19 -3.14 16.22 0.35
N SER A 20 -3.17 14.97 -0.13
CA SER A 20 -1.96 14.16 -0.33
C SER A 20 -0.99 14.83 -1.30
N PHE A 21 -1.51 15.36 -2.40
CA PHE A 21 -0.69 15.99 -3.42
C PHE A 21 -0.13 17.34 -2.97
N ALA A 22 -0.92 18.13 -2.24
CA ALA A 22 -0.44 19.35 -1.59
C ALA A 22 0.69 19.08 -0.58
N TRP A 23 0.74 17.88 0.00
CA TRP A 23 1.86 17.45 0.85
C TRP A 23 3.10 17.03 0.04
N SER A 24 2.93 16.31 -1.07
CA SER A 24 4.05 15.77 -1.85
C SER A 24 4.69 16.80 -2.80
N GLU A 25 3.91 17.71 -3.40
CA GLU A 25 4.42 18.67 -4.39
C GLU A 25 5.56 19.56 -3.85
N PRO A 26 5.48 20.17 -2.65
CA PRO A 26 6.58 20.98 -2.10
C PRO A 26 7.85 20.17 -1.78
N ARG A 27 7.76 18.84 -1.76
CA ARG A 27 8.87 17.91 -1.53
C ARG A 27 9.47 17.39 -2.83
N TRP A 28 8.85 17.66 -3.97
CA TRP A 28 9.38 17.22 -5.26
C TRP A 28 10.60 18.07 -5.66
N ASP A 29 11.74 17.40 -5.85
CA ASP A 29 12.99 18.04 -6.22
C ASP A 29 12.99 18.37 -7.72
N THR A 30 13.18 19.64 -8.06
CA THR A 30 13.09 20.10 -9.46
C THR A 30 14.27 19.65 -10.32
N ASP A 31 15.44 19.39 -9.73
CA ASP A 31 16.64 19.02 -10.48
C ASP A 31 16.71 17.51 -10.72
N LYS A 32 16.38 16.73 -9.69
CA LYS A 32 16.41 15.26 -9.71
C LYS A 32 15.06 14.63 -10.04
N ALA A 33 13.99 15.41 -10.09
CA ALA A 33 12.63 14.97 -10.40
C ALA A 33 12.12 13.83 -9.49
N LEU A 34 12.53 13.80 -8.22
CA LEU A 34 12.12 12.79 -7.24
C LEU A 34 11.60 13.45 -5.97
N LEU A 35 10.70 12.76 -5.28
CA LEU A 35 10.16 13.17 -3.99
C LEU A 35 11.24 13.10 -2.90
N GLY A 36 11.48 14.21 -2.21
CA GLY A 36 12.33 14.27 -1.03
C GLY A 36 11.61 13.86 0.25
N SER A 37 12.35 13.33 1.23
CA SER A 37 11.84 13.08 2.57
C SER A 37 11.55 14.39 3.34
N ASN A 38 12.23 15.48 2.96
CA ASN A 38 12.01 16.84 3.46
C ASN A 38 11.57 17.74 2.30
N PRO A 39 10.91 18.89 2.56
CA PRO A 39 10.62 19.88 1.53
C PRO A 39 11.85 20.29 0.73
N ALA A 40 11.70 20.51 -0.57
CA ALA A 40 12.78 20.97 -1.43
C ALA A 40 13.35 22.31 -0.92
N GLY A 41 14.67 22.43 -0.85
CA GLY A 41 15.34 23.64 -0.32
C GLY A 41 15.44 23.73 1.21
N SER A 42 15.09 22.67 1.96
CA SER A 42 15.30 22.61 3.41
C SER A 42 16.78 22.68 3.79
N GLU A 43 17.11 23.29 4.95
CA GLU A 43 18.48 23.42 5.45
C GLU A 43 19.20 22.07 5.61
N ALA A 44 18.47 21.03 6.02
CA ALA A 44 18.92 19.65 5.99
C ALA A 44 18.29 18.94 4.78
N PRO A 45 19.05 18.67 3.71
CA PRO A 45 18.51 18.02 2.52
C PRO A 45 17.99 16.63 2.87
N GLY A 46 16.73 16.36 2.50
CA GLY A 46 16.13 15.05 2.66
C GLY A 46 16.72 14.03 1.68
N ARG A 47 16.47 12.74 1.93
CA ARG A 47 16.77 11.70 0.93
C ARG A 47 15.73 11.76 -0.18
N LEU A 48 16.16 11.60 -1.43
CA LEU A 48 15.25 11.48 -2.58
C LEU A 48 14.76 10.04 -2.69
N MET A 49 13.47 9.84 -2.46
CA MET A 49 12.82 8.55 -2.29
C MET A 49 12.29 8.01 -3.62
N VAL A 50 12.87 6.92 -4.11
CA VAL A 50 12.54 6.38 -5.44
C VAL A 50 11.10 5.85 -5.49
N ARG A 51 10.75 4.95 -4.57
CA ARG A 51 9.42 4.32 -4.53
C ARG A 51 8.30 5.34 -4.40
N ASN A 52 8.38 6.25 -3.43
CA ASN A 52 7.30 7.20 -3.14
C ASN A 52 7.09 8.22 -4.27
N SER A 53 8.10 8.43 -5.12
CA SER A 53 8.01 9.31 -6.29
C SER A 53 6.99 8.80 -7.32
N VAL A 54 6.74 7.48 -7.41
CA VAL A 54 5.78 6.94 -8.39
C VAL A 54 4.36 7.44 -8.14
N TRP A 55 3.96 7.55 -6.87
CA TRP A 55 2.63 8.04 -6.51
C TRP A 55 2.52 9.57 -6.68
N THR A 56 3.64 10.28 -6.56
CA THR A 56 3.71 11.71 -6.90
C THR A 56 3.56 11.93 -8.41
N ALA A 57 4.16 11.08 -9.25
CA ALA A 57 3.95 11.12 -10.70
C ALA A 57 2.48 10.89 -11.08
N VAL A 58 1.80 9.94 -10.43
CA VAL A 58 0.35 9.74 -10.59
C VAL A 58 -0.44 10.99 -10.16
N GLY A 59 -0.05 11.64 -9.06
CA GLY A 59 -0.67 12.90 -8.60
C GLY A 59 -0.58 14.04 -9.62
N PHE A 60 0.59 14.23 -10.26
CA PHE A 60 0.72 15.20 -11.36
C PHE A 60 -0.25 14.88 -12.51
N LEU A 61 -0.28 13.61 -12.95
CA LEU A 61 -1.15 13.21 -14.05
C LEU A 61 -2.64 13.36 -13.72
N LEU A 62 -3.05 12.96 -12.51
CA LEU A 62 -4.43 13.10 -12.03
C LEU A 62 -4.87 14.57 -11.95
N ARG A 63 -4.00 15.48 -11.48
CA ARG A 63 -4.29 16.92 -11.41
C ARG A 63 -4.39 17.57 -12.78
N ASN A 64 -3.52 17.18 -13.72
CA ASN A 64 -3.56 17.58 -15.13
C ASN A 64 -3.59 19.11 -15.37
N THR A 65 -2.78 19.87 -14.64
CA THR A 65 -2.55 21.31 -14.91
C THR A 65 -1.31 21.54 -15.77
N GLU A 66 -1.07 22.79 -16.19
CA GLU A 66 0.05 23.15 -17.06
C GLU A 66 1.40 22.67 -16.47
N GLY A 67 2.16 21.92 -17.26
CA GLY A 67 3.46 21.35 -16.87
C GLY A 67 3.40 20.03 -16.10
N ASP A 68 2.23 19.57 -15.65
CA ASP A 68 2.12 18.34 -14.85
C ASP A 68 2.53 17.09 -15.61
N THR A 69 2.13 16.96 -16.89
CA THR A 69 2.56 15.82 -17.73
C THR A 69 4.08 15.78 -17.90
N GLU A 70 4.73 16.93 -18.04
CA GLU A 70 6.19 17.00 -18.13
C GLU A 70 6.86 16.59 -16.82
N ARG A 71 6.38 17.11 -15.68
CA ARG A 71 6.89 16.75 -14.35
C ARG A 71 6.69 15.27 -14.06
N ALA A 72 5.53 14.70 -14.40
CA ALA A 72 5.27 13.27 -14.28
C ALA A 72 6.23 12.45 -15.14
N SER A 73 6.40 12.82 -16.41
CA SER A 73 7.32 12.15 -17.33
C SER A 73 8.75 12.14 -16.80
N ARG A 74 9.26 13.30 -16.37
CA ARG A 74 10.59 13.42 -15.75
C ARG A 74 10.74 12.60 -14.48
N THR A 75 9.68 12.52 -13.67
CA THR A 75 9.66 11.72 -12.45
C THR A 75 9.73 10.23 -12.76
N ILE A 76 8.97 9.76 -13.76
CA ILE A 76 8.97 8.36 -14.20
C ILE A 76 10.35 7.98 -14.75
N ASP A 77 10.93 8.81 -15.62
CA ASP A 77 12.30 8.60 -16.13
C ASP A 77 13.31 8.49 -14.98
N ALA A 78 13.26 9.42 -14.02
CA ALA A 78 14.16 9.42 -12.87
C ALA A 78 13.99 8.19 -11.98
N ILE A 79 12.78 7.63 -11.85
CA ILE A 79 12.54 6.37 -11.14
C ILE A 79 13.16 5.19 -11.91
N ILE A 80 12.93 5.10 -13.22
CA ILE A 80 13.43 4.01 -14.06
C ILE A 80 14.96 4.02 -14.10
N ASP A 81 15.59 5.20 -14.08
CA ASP A 81 17.06 5.35 -13.97
C ASP A 81 17.65 4.77 -12.68
N GLN A 82 16.83 4.47 -11.67
CA GLN A 82 17.24 3.83 -10.42
C GLN A 82 17.00 2.31 -10.42
N GLN A 83 16.53 1.71 -11.52
CA GLN A 83 16.31 0.27 -11.61
C GLN A 83 17.62 -0.50 -11.87
N LEU A 84 17.78 -1.63 -11.20
CA LEU A 84 18.95 -2.51 -11.30
C LEU A 84 18.72 -3.59 -12.37
N ASP A 85 19.23 -3.38 -13.60
CA ASP A 85 19.22 -4.38 -14.67
C ASP A 85 20.50 -5.23 -14.65
N GLU A 86 20.62 -6.11 -13.65
CA GLU A 86 21.76 -7.02 -13.51
C GLU A 86 21.35 -8.51 -13.45
N PRO A 87 21.13 -9.15 -14.62
CA PRO A 87 20.70 -10.54 -14.69
C PRO A 87 21.59 -11.49 -13.87
N GLY A 88 20.97 -12.35 -13.07
CA GLY A 88 21.65 -13.31 -12.21
C GLY A 88 22.07 -12.78 -10.84
N MET A 89 21.82 -11.50 -10.55
CA MET A 89 21.97 -10.93 -9.21
C MET A 89 20.65 -11.01 -8.42
N PRO A 90 20.70 -11.14 -7.08
CA PRO A 90 19.48 -11.30 -6.28
C PRO A 90 18.60 -10.03 -6.23
N TYR A 91 19.15 -8.88 -6.62
CA TYR A 91 18.50 -7.58 -6.70
C TYR A 91 18.09 -7.18 -8.12
N HIS A 92 18.26 -8.06 -9.12
CA HIS A 92 17.82 -7.79 -10.49
C HIS A 92 16.35 -7.36 -10.53
N GLY A 93 16.05 -6.35 -11.34
CA GLY A 93 14.71 -5.82 -11.57
C GLY A 93 14.11 -5.01 -10.42
N THR A 94 14.74 -4.96 -9.23
CA THR A 94 14.37 -3.99 -8.19
C THR A 94 15.06 -2.64 -8.40
N TYR A 95 14.81 -1.70 -7.50
CA TYR A 95 15.24 -0.32 -7.59
C TYR A 95 16.06 0.05 -6.36
N TYR A 96 16.94 1.03 -6.49
CA TYR A 96 17.48 1.70 -5.31
C TYR A 96 16.36 2.29 -4.46
N ARG A 97 16.57 2.33 -3.14
CA ARG A 97 15.62 2.90 -2.18
C ARG A 97 15.62 4.42 -2.24
N TYR A 98 16.80 5.01 -2.42
CA TYR A 98 17.02 6.45 -2.52
C TYR A 98 18.24 6.76 -3.39
N VAL A 99 18.30 7.98 -3.92
CA VAL A 99 19.45 8.44 -4.72
C VAL A 99 20.72 8.46 -3.88
N GLY A 100 21.78 7.85 -4.39
CA GLY A 100 23.08 7.77 -3.71
C GLY A 100 23.20 6.61 -2.72
N GLU A 101 22.23 5.69 -2.70
CA GLU A 101 22.38 4.42 -2.01
C GLU A 101 23.61 3.63 -2.53
N PRO A 102 24.43 3.03 -1.64
CA PRO A 102 25.52 2.17 -2.08
C PRO A 102 25.03 1.01 -2.95
N HIS A 103 25.76 0.74 -4.03
CA HIS A 103 25.49 -0.41 -4.88
C HIS A 103 25.55 -1.72 -4.09
N PRO A 104 24.59 -2.66 -4.26
CA PRO A 104 24.63 -3.94 -3.56
C PRO A 104 25.90 -4.75 -3.90
N PRO A 105 26.45 -5.55 -2.96
CA PRO A 105 27.73 -6.23 -3.16
C PRO A 105 27.62 -7.52 -3.99
N GLY A 106 26.95 -7.46 -5.16
CA GLY A 106 26.81 -8.58 -6.09
C GLY A 106 26.04 -9.77 -5.50
N LYS A 107 26.54 -10.99 -5.72
CA LYS A 107 25.86 -12.23 -5.29
C LYS A 107 25.73 -12.37 -3.76
N ASP A 108 26.61 -11.71 -3.01
CA ASP A 108 26.62 -11.75 -1.54
C ASP A 108 25.70 -10.68 -0.93
N ALA A 109 24.95 -9.95 -1.76
CA ALA A 109 24.02 -8.92 -1.30
C ALA A 109 22.97 -9.49 -0.34
N VAL A 110 22.85 -8.85 0.81
CA VAL A 110 21.93 -9.24 1.88
C VAL A 110 20.61 -8.50 1.69
N MET A 111 19.55 -9.26 1.44
CA MET A 111 18.18 -8.76 1.34
C MET A 111 17.79 -7.93 2.57
N TRP A 112 17.07 -6.82 2.36
CA TRP A 112 16.64 -5.80 3.35
C TRP A 112 17.75 -4.90 3.90
N LYS A 113 19.01 -5.34 3.83
CA LYS A 113 20.16 -4.54 4.23
C LYS A 113 20.73 -3.76 3.04
N ASP A 114 21.14 -4.49 2.00
CA ASP A 114 21.85 -3.92 0.85
C ASP A 114 20.89 -3.51 -0.28
N TYR A 115 19.71 -4.14 -0.35
CA TYR A 115 18.64 -3.80 -1.29
C TYR A 115 17.27 -4.19 -0.72
N ASP A 116 16.20 -3.64 -1.29
CA ASP A 116 14.83 -4.03 -0.97
C ASP A 116 14.13 -4.57 -2.23
N PRO A 117 13.82 -5.87 -2.31
CA PRO A 117 13.12 -6.44 -3.46
C PRO A 117 11.66 -6.03 -3.54
N ASN A 118 11.01 -5.57 -2.46
CA ASN A 118 9.60 -5.20 -2.49
C ASN A 118 9.35 -3.92 -3.32
N TRP A 119 10.39 -3.10 -3.53
CA TRP A 119 10.27 -1.83 -4.26
C TRP A 119 9.72 -2.04 -5.67
N ARG A 120 10.05 -3.17 -6.30
CA ARG A 120 9.55 -3.52 -7.62
C ARG A 120 8.03 -3.66 -7.68
N GLN A 121 7.39 -4.18 -6.63
CA GLN A 121 5.94 -4.29 -6.58
C GLN A 121 5.27 -2.93 -6.39
N PHE A 122 5.77 -2.11 -5.48
CA PHE A 122 5.21 -0.79 -5.21
C PHE A 122 5.31 0.14 -6.42
N ILE A 123 6.51 0.22 -7.02
CA ILE A 123 6.77 1.03 -8.22
C ILE A 123 5.99 0.44 -9.40
N GLY A 124 6.00 -0.88 -9.55
CA GLY A 124 5.33 -1.56 -10.64
C GLY A 124 3.83 -1.28 -10.72
N LEU A 125 3.10 -1.34 -9.59
CA LEU A 125 1.68 -0.97 -9.59
C LEU A 125 1.47 0.52 -9.93
N GLY A 126 2.33 1.41 -9.44
CA GLY A 126 2.26 2.83 -9.77
C GLY A 126 2.44 3.09 -11.27
N LEU A 127 3.46 2.49 -11.89
CA LEU A 127 3.70 2.60 -13.34
C LEU A 127 2.58 1.95 -14.16
N ALA A 128 2.06 0.79 -13.74
CA ALA A 128 0.92 0.16 -14.39
C ALA A 128 -0.33 1.06 -14.35
N THR A 129 -0.56 1.76 -13.22
CA THR A 129 -1.65 2.75 -13.11
C THR A 129 -1.48 3.90 -14.08
N VAL A 130 -0.26 4.41 -14.23
CA VAL A 130 0.03 5.47 -15.19
C VAL A 130 -0.29 5.02 -16.61
N LEU A 131 0.06 3.79 -16.99
CA LEU A 131 -0.21 3.25 -18.31
C LEU A 131 -1.71 2.98 -18.53
N GLU A 132 -2.41 2.48 -17.51
CA GLU A 132 -3.87 2.28 -17.60
C GLU A 132 -4.65 3.57 -17.71
N GLU A 133 -4.23 4.65 -17.05
CA GLU A 133 -5.03 5.87 -16.95
C GLU A 133 -4.57 7.00 -17.88
N TYR A 134 -3.28 7.06 -18.22
CA TYR A 134 -2.68 8.25 -18.80
C TYR A 134 -1.69 7.99 -19.94
N GLU A 135 -1.64 6.77 -20.49
CA GLU A 135 -0.71 6.41 -21.58
C GLU A 135 -0.82 7.35 -22.79
N ASP A 136 -2.02 7.83 -23.13
CA ASP A 136 -2.30 8.74 -24.25
C ASP A 136 -1.64 10.12 -24.10
N ARG A 137 -1.17 10.47 -22.89
CA ARG A 137 -0.48 11.73 -22.59
C ARG A 137 1.04 11.60 -22.58
N LEU A 138 1.57 10.38 -22.69
CA LEU A 138 3.00 10.12 -22.60
C LEU A 138 3.65 9.96 -23.97
N SER A 139 4.96 10.19 -24.03
CA SER A 139 5.73 9.90 -25.24
C SER A 139 5.85 8.39 -25.45
N SER A 140 5.92 7.94 -26.71
CA SER A 140 6.12 6.52 -27.04
C SER A 140 7.42 5.95 -26.48
N ASP A 141 8.45 6.78 -26.33
CA ASP A 141 9.74 6.37 -25.75
C ASP A 141 9.59 6.07 -24.25
N LEU A 142 8.93 6.97 -23.50
CA LEU A 142 8.66 6.77 -22.08
C LEU A 142 7.79 5.53 -21.84
N ILE A 143 6.77 5.31 -22.66
CA ILE A 143 5.92 4.11 -22.60
C ILE A 143 6.76 2.85 -22.76
N ALA A 144 7.64 2.82 -23.77
CA ALA A 144 8.53 1.67 -24.00
C ALA A 144 9.51 1.44 -22.84
N ARG A 145 10.02 2.52 -22.21
CA ARG A 145 10.85 2.43 -21.00
C ARG A 145 10.08 1.84 -19.83
N MET A 146 8.84 2.28 -19.60
CA MET A 146 7.98 1.74 -18.54
C MET A 146 7.67 0.26 -18.77
N ASP A 147 7.36 -0.14 -20.00
CA ASP A 147 7.10 -1.54 -20.36
C ASP A 147 8.29 -2.44 -20.05
N ARG A 148 9.49 -2.00 -20.45
CA ARG A 148 10.73 -2.71 -20.13
C ARG A 148 10.98 -2.79 -18.63
N SER A 149 10.74 -1.69 -17.93
CA SER A 149 10.94 -1.61 -16.48
C SER A 149 10.00 -2.54 -15.71
N LEU A 150 8.75 -2.64 -16.14
CA LEU A 150 7.74 -3.56 -15.59
C LEU A 150 8.05 -5.02 -15.90
N GLU A 151 8.52 -5.32 -17.12
CA GLU A 151 9.01 -6.65 -17.47
C GLU A 151 10.15 -7.08 -16.55
N LEU A 152 11.16 -6.22 -16.37
CA LEU A 152 12.30 -6.47 -15.49
C LEU A 152 11.86 -6.72 -14.04
N ALA A 153 10.91 -5.93 -13.55
CA ALA A 153 10.36 -6.12 -12.20
C ALA A 153 9.68 -7.49 -12.03
N VAL A 154 8.95 -7.98 -13.03
CA VAL A 154 8.33 -9.32 -12.95
C VAL A 154 9.38 -10.42 -13.09
N VAL A 155 10.26 -10.34 -14.09
CA VAL A 155 11.26 -11.39 -14.39
C VAL A 155 12.36 -11.46 -13.34
N GLY A 156 12.70 -10.34 -12.70
CA GLY A 156 13.71 -10.25 -11.63
C GLY A 156 13.24 -10.74 -10.26
N GLU A 157 11.95 -11.06 -10.10
CA GLU A 157 11.43 -11.66 -8.86
C GLU A 157 11.85 -13.14 -8.76
N LEU A 158 12.75 -13.43 -7.82
CA LEU A 158 13.15 -14.81 -7.55
C LEU A 158 11.93 -15.66 -7.10
N PRO A 159 11.76 -16.90 -7.63
CA PRO A 159 10.56 -17.70 -7.39
C PRO A 159 10.18 -17.87 -5.92
N ASP A 160 11.16 -18.17 -5.06
CA ASP A 160 10.94 -18.51 -3.65
C ASP A 160 10.97 -17.30 -2.71
N ARG A 161 11.24 -16.09 -3.22
CA ARG A 161 11.40 -14.90 -2.36
C ARG A 161 10.06 -14.35 -1.85
N CYS A 162 9.00 -14.50 -2.63
CA CYS A 162 7.65 -14.06 -2.27
C CYS A 162 6.71 -15.25 -2.09
N PRO A 163 6.53 -15.77 -0.86
CA PRO A 163 5.50 -16.76 -0.61
C PRO A 163 4.09 -16.12 -0.71
N PRO A 164 3.05 -16.91 -0.99
CA PRO A 164 1.67 -16.43 -1.06
C PRO A 164 1.14 -15.92 0.30
N THR A 165 1.78 -16.29 1.41
CA THR A 165 1.47 -15.75 2.75
C THR A 165 1.95 -14.31 2.97
N TYR A 166 2.73 -13.73 2.03
CA TYR A 166 3.37 -12.41 2.21
C TYR A 166 2.43 -11.20 2.00
N SER A 167 1.11 -11.41 2.21
CA SER A 167 0.05 -10.39 2.17
C SER A 167 0.19 -9.38 1.02
N ASN A 168 0.53 -8.12 1.30
CA ASN A 168 0.58 -7.03 0.33
C ASN A 168 1.54 -7.31 -0.83
N ILE A 169 2.73 -7.84 -0.57
CA ILE A 169 3.69 -8.12 -1.64
C ILE A 169 3.19 -9.28 -2.51
N ALA A 170 2.53 -10.28 -1.91
CA ALA A 170 1.92 -11.37 -2.66
C ALA A 170 0.76 -10.87 -3.55
N LEU A 171 -0.10 -10.00 -3.02
CA LEU A 171 -1.20 -9.40 -3.77
C LEU A 171 -0.70 -8.55 -4.96
N MET A 172 0.32 -7.72 -4.72
CA MET A 172 0.94 -6.93 -5.78
C MET A 172 1.69 -7.79 -6.80
N LYS A 173 2.36 -8.87 -6.36
CA LYS A 173 3.01 -9.84 -7.25
C LYS A 173 2.01 -10.52 -8.19
N THR A 174 0.86 -10.97 -7.68
CA THR A 174 -0.23 -11.47 -8.51
C THR A 174 -0.66 -10.43 -9.53
N ALA A 175 -0.94 -9.19 -9.07
CA ALA A 175 -1.38 -8.11 -9.95
C ALA A 175 -0.40 -7.88 -11.09
N MET A 176 0.88 -7.73 -10.77
CA MET A 176 1.93 -7.48 -11.76
C MET A 176 2.08 -8.62 -12.75
N ASN A 177 2.07 -9.88 -12.30
CA ASN A 177 2.20 -11.02 -13.23
C ASN A 177 1.04 -11.09 -14.23
N VAL A 178 -0.20 -10.91 -13.75
CA VAL A 178 -1.37 -10.90 -14.62
C VAL A 178 -1.34 -9.69 -15.56
N TRP A 179 -1.14 -8.49 -15.01
CA TRP A 179 -1.22 -7.25 -15.77
C TRP A 179 -0.09 -7.11 -16.81
N VAL A 180 1.16 -7.32 -16.39
CA VAL A 180 2.33 -7.27 -17.30
C VAL A 180 2.24 -8.40 -18.32
N GLY A 181 1.78 -9.59 -17.90
CA GLY A 181 1.54 -10.71 -18.79
C GLY A 181 0.55 -10.36 -19.91
N LYS A 182 -0.58 -9.72 -19.58
CA LYS A 182 -1.55 -9.22 -20.57
C LYS A 182 -0.94 -8.18 -21.48
N ARG A 183 -0.29 -7.17 -20.89
CA ARG A 183 0.32 -6.05 -21.62
C ARG A 183 1.37 -6.50 -22.64
N LEU A 184 2.18 -7.50 -22.29
CA LEU A 184 3.25 -8.00 -23.15
C LEU A 184 2.85 -9.23 -23.98
N GLY A 185 1.59 -9.70 -23.90
CA GLY A 185 1.13 -10.89 -24.63
C GLY A 185 1.81 -12.19 -24.16
N ARG A 186 2.07 -12.34 -22.86
CA ARG A 186 2.77 -13.47 -22.22
C ARG A 186 1.81 -14.35 -21.41
N PRO A 187 1.14 -15.34 -22.03
CA PRO A 187 0.13 -16.15 -21.36
C PRO A 187 0.65 -16.95 -20.16
N GLU A 188 1.94 -17.31 -20.14
CA GLU A 188 2.59 -17.99 -19.03
C GLU A 188 2.67 -17.13 -17.76
N MET A 189 2.90 -15.81 -17.90
CA MET A 189 2.90 -14.87 -16.77
C MET A 189 1.49 -14.70 -16.21
N ILE A 190 0.49 -14.63 -17.10
CA ILE A 190 -0.93 -14.57 -16.72
C ILE A 190 -1.30 -15.82 -15.91
N ALA A 191 -1.04 -17.01 -16.45
CA ALA A 191 -1.36 -18.28 -15.79
C ALA A 191 -0.65 -18.42 -14.43
N TYR A 192 0.61 -17.99 -14.33
CA TYR A 192 1.33 -17.97 -13.06
C TYR A 192 0.68 -17.02 -12.05
N GLY A 193 0.39 -15.78 -12.46
CA GLY A 193 -0.24 -14.78 -11.60
C GLY A 193 -1.60 -15.23 -11.08
N GLU A 194 -2.43 -15.81 -11.94
CA GLU A 194 -3.75 -16.34 -11.58
C GLU A 194 -3.67 -17.52 -10.60
N SER A 195 -2.78 -18.48 -10.87
CA SER A 195 -2.53 -19.61 -9.96
C SER A 195 -1.99 -19.15 -8.61
N PHE A 196 -1.05 -18.20 -8.60
CA PHE A 196 -0.49 -17.63 -7.38
C PHE A 196 -1.55 -16.84 -6.59
N GLY A 197 -2.39 -16.06 -7.26
CA GLY A 197 -3.52 -15.35 -6.64
C GLY A 197 -4.56 -16.29 -6.04
N ALA A 198 -4.86 -17.40 -6.72
CA ALA A 198 -5.73 -18.45 -6.19
C ALA A 198 -5.15 -19.08 -4.91
N GLU A 199 -3.84 -19.27 -4.83
CA GLU A 199 -3.18 -19.78 -3.62
C GLU A 199 -3.20 -18.75 -2.47
N VAL A 200 -3.00 -17.45 -2.76
CA VAL A 200 -3.17 -16.37 -1.76
C VAL A 200 -4.59 -16.40 -1.19
N HIS A 201 -5.60 -16.49 -2.06
CA HIS A 201 -7.00 -16.58 -1.65
C HIS A 201 -7.27 -17.84 -0.82
N ARG A 202 -6.81 -19.01 -1.28
CA ARG A 202 -6.98 -20.28 -0.57
C ARG A 202 -6.43 -20.20 0.87
N LEU A 203 -5.23 -19.66 1.03
CA LEU A 203 -4.59 -19.47 2.34
C LEU A 203 -5.34 -18.46 3.22
N PHE A 204 -5.81 -17.36 2.64
CA PHE A 204 -6.65 -16.40 3.36
C PHE A 204 -7.92 -17.08 3.90
N LYS A 205 -8.59 -17.92 3.09
CA LYS A 205 -9.83 -18.62 3.47
C LYS A 205 -9.67 -19.67 4.56
N GLU A 206 -8.46 -20.10 4.90
CA GLU A 206 -8.25 -21.01 6.04
C GLU A 206 -8.69 -20.36 7.36
N ASN A 207 -8.56 -19.04 7.48
CA ASN A 207 -8.87 -18.29 8.69
C ASN A 207 -9.65 -16.98 8.42
N ASP A 208 -10.17 -16.78 7.20
CA ASP A 208 -10.64 -15.50 6.62
C ASP A 208 -9.79 -14.31 7.09
N ALA A 209 -8.46 -14.47 7.03
CA ALA A 209 -7.52 -13.53 7.60
C ALA A 209 -6.18 -13.61 6.87
N PHE A 210 -5.52 -12.47 6.70
CA PHE A 210 -4.11 -12.46 6.29
C PHE A 210 -3.22 -12.82 7.49
N ALA A 211 -2.16 -13.59 7.23
CA ALA A 211 -1.15 -13.92 8.24
C ALA A 211 -0.48 -12.67 8.81
N GLU A 212 -0.27 -11.65 7.98
CA GLU A 212 0.06 -10.31 8.46
C GLU A 212 -1.18 -9.61 8.96
N TYR A 213 -1.53 -9.92 10.20
CA TYR A 213 -2.84 -9.62 10.76
C TYR A 213 -2.91 -8.22 11.38
N ASN A 214 -4.07 -7.60 11.22
CA ASN A 214 -4.51 -6.34 11.83
C ASN A 214 -3.40 -5.29 11.82
N SER A 215 -2.85 -5.00 10.63
CA SER A 215 -1.66 -4.17 10.48
C SER A 215 -2.06 -2.80 9.90
N PRO A 216 -2.24 -1.73 10.71
CA PRO A 216 -2.81 -0.46 10.23
C PRO A 216 -2.10 0.14 9.00
N THR A 217 -0.77 0.00 8.93
CA THR A 217 0.01 0.41 7.77
C THR A 217 -0.23 -0.53 6.58
N TYR A 218 -0.17 -1.84 6.76
CA TYR A 218 -0.10 -2.77 5.63
C TYR A 218 -1.44 -3.33 5.16
N TYR A 219 -2.49 -3.24 5.97
CA TYR A 219 -3.87 -3.41 5.52
C TYR A 219 -4.23 -2.36 4.47
N GLY A 220 -3.77 -1.12 4.64
CA GLY A 220 -3.92 -0.10 3.60
C GLY A 220 -3.18 -0.45 2.30
N VAL A 221 -2.03 -1.13 2.36
CA VAL A 221 -1.33 -1.64 1.16
C VAL A 221 -2.06 -2.84 0.54
N ASN A 222 -2.66 -3.72 1.35
CA ASN A 222 -3.50 -4.79 0.81
C ASN A 222 -4.69 -4.20 0.03
N LEU A 223 -5.37 -3.19 0.60
CA LEU A 223 -6.46 -2.47 -0.07
C LEU A 223 -6.00 -1.75 -1.34
N TYR A 224 -4.77 -1.20 -1.37
CA TYR A 224 -4.17 -0.66 -2.60
C TYR A 224 -4.07 -1.71 -3.71
N ALA A 225 -3.52 -2.89 -3.39
CA ALA A 225 -3.37 -3.97 -4.36
C ALA A 225 -4.72 -4.52 -4.81
N LEU A 226 -5.68 -4.67 -3.88
CA LEU A 226 -7.01 -5.18 -4.18
C LEU A 226 -7.86 -4.18 -4.98
N GLY A 227 -7.72 -2.88 -4.72
CA GLY A 227 -8.31 -1.82 -5.55
C GLY A 227 -7.79 -1.87 -6.98
N PHE A 228 -6.49 -2.14 -7.18
CA PHE A 228 -5.93 -2.39 -8.50
C PHE A 228 -6.56 -3.62 -9.16
N TRP A 229 -6.71 -4.74 -8.45
CA TRP A 229 -7.36 -5.95 -8.99
C TRP A 229 -8.80 -5.67 -9.40
N ARG A 230 -9.54 -4.97 -8.53
CA ARG A 230 -10.94 -4.60 -8.78
C ARG A 230 -11.09 -3.73 -10.02
N ARG A 231 -10.16 -2.80 -10.24
CA ARG A 231 -10.24 -1.83 -11.34
C ARG A 231 -9.71 -2.35 -12.68
N TYR A 232 -8.55 -3.02 -12.69
CA TYR A 232 -7.82 -3.31 -13.93
C TYR A 232 -7.70 -4.78 -14.28
N LEU A 233 -8.15 -5.70 -13.42
CA LEU A 233 -8.05 -7.14 -13.68
C LEU A 233 -9.41 -7.81 -13.92
N SER A 234 -10.42 -7.05 -14.36
CA SER A 234 -11.82 -7.49 -14.44
C SER A 234 -12.07 -8.73 -15.31
N ASP A 235 -11.20 -8.99 -16.27
CA ASP A 235 -11.20 -10.11 -17.21
C ASP A 235 -10.29 -11.27 -16.77
N SER A 236 -9.73 -11.24 -15.56
CA SER A 236 -8.93 -12.32 -14.97
C SER A 236 -9.69 -13.07 -13.88
N SER A 237 -9.35 -14.34 -13.68
CA SER A 237 -9.91 -15.16 -12.58
C SER A 237 -9.65 -14.58 -11.19
N VAL A 238 -8.61 -13.76 -11.02
CA VAL A 238 -8.30 -13.13 -9.73
C VAL A 238 -9.27 -11.99 -9.38
N HIS A 239 -10.06 -11.48 -10.32
CA HIS A 239 -11.01 -10.39 -10.05
C HIS A 239 -12.00 -10.75 -8.94
N THR A 240 -12.68 -11.88 -9.09
CA THR A 240 -13.68 -12.36 -8.12
C THR A 240 -13.03 -12.70 -6.78
N LEU A 241 -11.81 -13.25 -6.80
CA LEU A 241 -11.04 -13.52 -5.58
C LEU A 241 -10.68 -12.22 -4.86
N GLY A 242 -10.31 -11.19 -5.61
CA GLY A 242 -10.00 -9.86 -5.09
C GLY A 242 -11.17 -9.23 -4.34
N HIS A 243 -12.39 -9.33 -4.88
CA HIS A 243 -13.59 -8.85 -4.19
C HIS A 243 -13.84 -9.55 -2.85
N ASP A 244 -13.67 -10.87 -2.79
CA ASP A 244 -13.82 -11.62 -1.52
C ASP A 244 -12.73 -11.26 -0.50
N LEU A 245 -11.47 -11.11 -0.96
CA LEU A 245 -10.36 -10.65 -0.13
C LEU A 245 -10.57 -9.23 0.40
N GLU A 246 -11.01 -8.30 -0.46
CA GLU A 246 -11.26 -6.89 -0.10
C GLU A 246 -12.38 -6.80 0.94
N ALA A 247 -13.50 -7.51 0.70
CA ALA A 247 -14.61 -7.55 1.63
C ALA A 247 -14.23 -8.19 2.99
N GLY A 248 -13.47 -9.27 2.98
CA GLY A 248 -12.96 -9.91 4.21
C GLY A 248 -12.03 -8.99 5.00
N LEU A 249 -11.12 -8.30 4.31
CA LEU A 249 -10.20 -7.35 4.92
C LEU A 249 -10.92 -6.15 5.56
N TRP A 250 -11.91 -5.58 4.87
CA TRP A 250 -12.76 -4.52 5.41
C TRP A 250 -13.52 -4.96 6.67
N ARG A 251 -14.04 -6.19 6.69
CA ARG A 251 -14.70 -6.75 7.87
C ARG A 251 -13.74 -6.95 9.04
N ASP A 252 -12.48 -7.32 8.77
CA ASP A 252 -11.45 -7.37 9.81
C ASP A 252 -11.11 -5.98 10.35
N ILE A 253 -10.96 -4.97 9.49
CA ILE A 253 -10.76 -3.57 9.92
C ILE A 253 -11.91 -3.13 10.82
N ALA A 254 -13.17 -3.30 10.37
CA ALA A 254 -14.35 -2.92 11.13
C ALA A 254 -14.43 -3.63 12.49
N ARG A 255 -14.12 -4.93 12.53
CA ARG A 255 -14.15 -5.74 13.75
C ARG A 255 -13.36 -5.09 14.89
N TYR A 256 -12.17 -4.56 14.58
CA TYR A 256 -11.26 -3.96 15.56
C TYR A 256 -11.37 -2.43 15.69
N TYR A 257 -12.15 -1.75 14.83
CA TYR A 257 -12.22 -0.30 14.82
C TYR A 257 -13.11 0.28 15.92
N HIS A 258 -12.61 1.29 16.63
CA HIS A 258 -13.37 2.04 17.62
C HIS A 258 -13.59 3.49 17.14
N ALA A 259 -14.76 3.79 16.58
CA ALA A 259 -15.08 5.14 16.09
C ALA A 259 -14.95 6.24 17.16
N GLY A 260 -15.32 5.95 18.42
CA GLY A 260 -15.17 6.93 19.51
C GLY A 260 -13.72 7.25 19.92
N LEU A 261 -12.79 6.31 19.77
CA LEU A 261 -11.36 6.49 20.07
C LEU A 261 -10.54 6.75 18.80
N MET A 262 -11.18 6.69 17.62
CA MET A 262 -10.56 6.89 16.31
C MET A 262 -9.33 6.00 16.13
N ASN A 263 -9.47 4.70 16.39
CA ASN A 263 -8.31 3.82 16.37
C ASN A 263 -8.70 2.34 16.18
N LEU A 264 -7.76 1.54 15.68
CA LEU A 264 -7.88 0.08 15.64
C LEU A 264 -7.37 -0.50 16.97
N CYS A 265 -8.14 -1.41 17.56
CA CYS A 265 -7.63 -2.24 18.63
C CYS A 265 -6.66 -3.27 18.04
N GLY A 266 -5.51 -3.49 18.67
CA GLY A 266 -4.56 -4.52 18.26
C GLY A 266 -5.03 -5.95 18.54
N PRO A 267 -4.12 -6.93 18.43
CA PRO A 267 -2.68 -6.81 18.20
C PRO A 267 -2.34 -6.37 16.77
N PHE A 268 -1.14 -5.85 16.53
CA PHE A 268 -0.67 -5.48 15.19
C PHE A 268 0.53 -6.31 14.77
N THR A 269 0.42 -7.03 13.64
CA THR A 269 1.59 -7.76 13.11
C THR A 269 2.67 -6.79 12.65
N ARG A 270 2.29 -5.73 11.93
CA ARG A 270 3.16 -4.61 11.56
C ARG A 270 2.42 -3.26 11.62
N SER A 271 2.98 -2.30 12.34
CA SER A 271 2.52 -0.90 12.38
C SER A 271 3.68 0.06 12.65
N TYR A 272 3.65 1.25 12.06
CA TYR A 272 4.63 2.31 12.36
C TYR A 272 4.39 2.99 13.70
N GLY A 273 3.15 2.96 14.19
CA GLY A 273 2.79 3.41 15.53
C GLY A 273 1.58 2.65 16.05
N MET A 274 1.35 2.71 17.36
CA MET A 274 0.12 2.17 17.94
C MET A 274 -1.05 3.14 17.70
N ASP A 275 -0.80 4.44 17.84
CA ASP A 275 -1.85 5.44 17.71
C ASP A 275 -2.01 6.00 16.29
N MET A 276 -3.09 5.61 15.62
CA MET A 276 -3.43 6.04 14.27
C MET A 276 -3.73 7.54 14.14
N THR A 277 -3.99 8.23 15.26
CA THR A 277 -4.17 9.70 15.27
C THR A 277 -2.85 10.47 15.28
N HIS A 278 -1.70 9.79 15.44
CA HIS A 278 -0.39 10.43 15.53
C HIS A 278 0.58 10.04 14.40
N HIS A 279 0.16 9.19 13.47
CA HIS A 279 0.97 8.81 12.30
C HIS A 279 0.11 8.47 11.08
N THR A 280 0.70 8.51 9.89
CA THR A 280 0.02 8.10 8.64
C THR A 280 -0.15 6.58 8.57
N ALA A 281 -1.20 6.04 9.18
CA ALA A 281 -1.66 4.68 8.94
C ALA A 281 -2.39 4.61 7.59
N LEU A 282 -1.96 3.74 6.67
CA LEU A 282 -2.56 3.71 5.33
C LEU A 282 -4.02 3.25 5.34
N VAL A 283 -4.45 2.43 6.30
CA VAL A 283 -5.87 2.10 6.46
C VAL A 283 -6.72 3.35 6.73
N SER A 284 -6.17 4.36 7.42
CA SER A 284 -6.85 5.65 7.61
C SER A 284 -7.17 6.32 6.28
N LEU A 285 -6.27 6.26 5.29
CA LEU A 285 -6.54 6.86 3.98
C LEU A 285 -7.71 6.17 3.27
N HIS A 286 -7.90 4.86 3.46
CA HIS A 286 -9.06 4.14 2.92
C HIS A 286 -10.35 4.48 3.67
N ILE A 287 -10.30 4.62 5.00
CA ILE A 287 -11.42 5.09 5.81
C ILE A 287 -11.82 6.52 5.39
N TRP A 288 -10.84 7.37 5.07
CA TRP A 288 -11.07 8.73 4.57
C TRP A 288 -11.89 8.72 3.29
N MET A 289 -11.48 7.93 2.30
CA MET A 289 -12.23 7.83 1.03
C MET A 289 -13.65 7.32 1.26
N ALA A 290 -13.80 6.27 2.07
CA ALA A 290 -15.09 5.66 2.34
C ALA A 290 -16.06 6.55 3.14
N TYR A 291 -15.58 7.21 4.20
CA TYR A 291 -16.44 7.81 5.24
C TYR A 291 -16.13 9.30 5.52
N GLY A 292 -15.10 9.85 4.88
CA GLY A 292 -14.69 11.24 4.99
C GLY A 292 -13.65 11.51 6.08
N LYS A 293 -12.88 12.60 5.88
CA LYS A 293 -11.78 13.00 6.77
C LYS A 293 -12.19 13.13 8.24
N SER A 294 -13.33 13.76 8.52
CA SER A 294 -13.79 14.03 9.89
C SER A 294 -14.06 12.77 10.74
N ARG A 295 -14.22 11.62 10.09
CA ARG A 295 -14.45 10.30 10.73
C ARG A 295 -13.23 9.40 10.65
N THR A 296 -12.09 9.95 10.22
CA THR A 296 -10.87 9.20 9.96
C THR A 296 -9.77 9.56 10.96
N PRO A 297 -9.10 8.57 11.57
CA PRO A 297 -7.92 8.86 12.37
C PRO A 297 -6.76 9.28 11.50
N PHE A 298 -6.41 10.56 11.56
CA PHE A 298 -5.33 11.13 10.80
C PHE A 298 -4.63 12.22 11.61
N PRO A 299 -3.30 12.34 11.56
CA PRO A 299 -2.57 13.30 12.38
C PRO A 299 -2.92 14.76 12.06
N GLU A 300 -3.47 15.45 13.06
CA GLU A 300 -3.59 16.91 13.08
C GLU A 300 -2.35 17.50 13.76
N GLY A 301 -1.34 17.89 12.98
CA GLY A 301 -0.11 18.49 13.52
C GLY A 301 0.99 17.50 13.96
N GLY A 302 0.84 16.20 13.67
CA GLY A 302 1.90 15.18 13.82
C GLY A 302 2.76 14.99 12.56
N GLU A 303 3.71 14.05 12.61
CA GLU A 303 4.57 13.72 11.46
C GLU A 303 3.79 12.95 10.38
N ILE A 304 3.22 13.68 9.43
CA ILE A 304 2.75 13.09 8.16
C ILE A 304 3.98 12.62 7.38
N ASN A 305 4.08 11.31 7.18
CA ASN A 305 5.21 10.69 6.48
C ASN A 305 4.96 10.51 4.97
N SER A 306 5.97 9.99 4.28
CA SER A 306 5.98 9.76 2.83
C SER A 306 4.92 8.80 2.30
N GLU A 307 4.32 7.97 3.15
CA GLU A 307 3.21 7.11 2.74
C GLU A 307 1.93 7.92 2.50
N PHE A 308 1.86 9.19 2.91
CA PHE A 308 0.73 10.03 2.53
C PHE A 308 0.67 10.24 1.01
N ALA A 309 1.80 10.12 0.29
CA ALA A 309 1.86 10.25 -1.16
C ALA A 309 1.04 9.18 -1.93
N TYR A 310 0.56 8.11 -1.29
CA TYR A 310 -0.34 7.13 -1.94
C TYR A 310 -1.68 7.71 -2.39
N GLY A 311 -2.11 8.84 -1.81
CA GLY A 311 -3.45 9.42 -1.96
C GLY A 311 -4.00 9.42 -3.39
N PRO A 312 -3.27 9.95 -4.41
CA PRO A 312 -3.72 9.94 -5.80
C PRO A 312 -4.05 8.54 -6.34
N CYS A 313 -3.21 7.55 -6.08
CA CYS A 313 -3.48 6.18 -6.53
C CYS A 313 -4.66 5.55 -5.80
N PHE A 314 -4.77 5.77 -4.49
CA PHE A 314 -5.90 5.28 -3.71
C PHE A 314 -7.21 5.87 -4.22
N ALA A 315 -7.22 7.18 -4.48
CA ALA A 315 -8.38 7.89 -4.97
C ALA A 315 -8.86 7.38 -6.34
N ILE A 316 -7.95 7.07 -7.27
CA ILE A 316 -8.30 6.50 -8.59
C ILE A 316 -9.02 5.14 -8.43
N TYR A 317 -8.62 4.32 -7.46
CA TYR A 317 -9.24 3.01 -7.26
C TYR A 317 -10.56 3.09 -6.48
N ASP A 318 -10.69 4.15 -5.68
CA ASP A 318 -11.75 4.40 -4.70
C ASP A 318 -11.83 3.31 -3.62
N ALA A 319 -12.51 3.60 -2.51
CA ALA A 319 -12.81 2.60 -1.49
C ALA A 319 -14.09 1.84 -1.84
N ALA A 320 -14.10 0.53 -1.60
CA ALA A 320 -15.30 -0.30 -1.78
C ALA A 320 -15.60 -1.16 -0.53
N PRO A 321 -15.84 -0.55 0.64
CA PRO A 321 -16.23 -1.30 1.83
C PRO A 321 -17.62 -1.96 1.63
N PRO A 322 -17.84 -3.17 2.16
CA PRO A 322 -19.18 -3.75 2.24
C PRO A 322 -20.17 -2.86 3.01
N GLU A 323 -21.43 -2.80 2.58
CA GLU A 323 -22.45 -1.98 3.26
C GLU A 323 -22.70 -2.41 4.71
N ASP A 324 -22.49 -3.69 5.05
CA ASP A 324 -22.74 -4.27 6.37
C ASP A 324 -21.82 -3.76 7.48
N ILE A 325 -20.76 -3.02 7.14
CA ILE A 325 -19.80 -2.47 8.11
C ILE A 325 -19.88 -0.95 8.26
N ALA A 326 -20.75 -0.26 7.50
CA ALA A 326 -20.73 1.19 7.43
C ALA A 326 -20.94 1.86 8.80
N SER A 327 -21.89 1.36 9.59
CA SER A 327 -22.27 1.91 10.91
C SER A 327 -21.12 1.91 11.93
N VAL A 328 -20.18 0.95 11.82
CA VAL A 328 -19.00 0.84 12.68
C VAL A 328 -18.09 2.06 12.58
N PHE A 329 -18.03 2.69 11.41
CA PHE A 329 -17.21 3.89 11.17
C PHE A 329 -17.96 5.18 11.47
N GLU A 330 -19.28 5.12 11.67
CA GLU A 330 -20.08 6.30 12.01
C GLU A 330 -20.11 6.55 13.52
N SER A 331 -20.23 5.50 14.32
CA SER A 331 -20.36 5.60 15.77
C SER A 331 -19.92 4.33 16.48
N PHE A 332 -19.60 4.43 17.76
CA PHE A 332 -19.29 3.26 18.59
C PHE A 332 -20.56 2.45 18.85
N GLU A 333 -20.58 1.20 18.38
CA GLU A 333 -21.76 0.31 18.45
C GLU A 333 -21.93 -0.42 19.79
N GLY A 334 -21.04 -0.16 20.75
CA GLY A 334 -21.07 -0.75 22.09
C GLY A 334 -19.96 -1.77 22.36
N PRO A 335 -19.87 -2.25 23.62
CA PRO A 335 -18.83 -3.16 24.04
C PRO A 335 -18.81 -4.48 23.30
N ARG A 336 -17.61 -5.00 23.01
CA ARG A 336 -17.43 -6.31 22.38
C ARG A 336 -16.11 -6.98 22.74
N THR A 337 -16.16 -8.30 22.80
CA THR A 337 -14.99 -9.16 22.95
C THR A 337 -14.76 -9.91 21.66
N ILE A 338 -13.51 -9.96 21.21
CA ILE A 338 -13.09 -10.57 19.96
C ILE A 338 -12.14 -11.72 20.28
N ALA A 339 -12.29 -12.84 19.59
CA ALA A 339 -11.31 -13.91 19.49
C ALA A 339 -11.26 -14.39 18.04
N ARG A 340 -10.11 -14.23 17.38
CA ARG A 340 -9.94 -14.59 15.97
C ARG A 340 -8.66 -15.39 15.73
N GLY A 341 -8.80 -16.52 15.04
CA GLY A 341 -7.66 -17.28 14.53
C GLY A 341 -6.98 -16.52 13.40
N ILE A 342 -5.65 -16.39 13.45
CA ILE A 342 -4.84 -15.71 12.43
C ILE A 342 -4.21 -16.75 11.50
N THR A 343 -3.56 -17.75 12.08
CA THR A 343 -2.95 -18.89 11.38
C THR A 343 -3.18 -20.16 12.18
N THR A 344 -3.22 -21.29 11.47
CA THR A 344 -3.35 -22.62 12.08
C THR A 344 -1.99 -23.15 12.54
N GLU A 345 -0.94 -22.99 11.73
CA GLU A 345 0.42 -23.46 12.03
C GLU A 345 1.47 -22.40 11.63
N PRO A 346 2.25 -21.85 12.59
CA PRO A 346 2.00 -21.97 14.02
C PRO A 346 0.65 -21.35 14.38
N ARG A 347 -0.02 -21.90 15.39
CA ARG A 347 -1.31 -21.36 15.84
C ARG A 347 -1.13 -19.94 16.36
N ARG A 348 -1.83 -18.98 15.76
CA ARG A 348 -1.89 -17.58 16.21
C ARG A 348 -3.33 -17.17 16.42
N THR A 349 -3.62 -16.45 17.49
CA THR A 349 -4.98 -15.99 17.81
C THR A 349 -4.92 -14.58 18.39
N ALA A 350 -5.65 -13.66 17.76
CA ALA A 350 -5.89 -12.31 18.26
C ALA A 350 -7.10 -12.32 19.20
N THR A 351 -6.96 -11.71 20.36
CA THR A 351 -8.07 -11.44 21.28
C THR A 351 -8.14 -9.97 21.61
N ALA A 352 -9.34 -9.42 21.71
CA ALA A 352 -9.53 -8.03 22.08
C ALA A 352 -10.74 -7.83 22.99
N VAL A 353 -10.68 -6.83 23.84
CA VAL A 353 -11.81 -6.29 24.59
C VAL A 353 -11.92 -4.82 24.22
N ILE A 354 -13.09 -4.42 23.72
CA ILE A 354 -13.39 -3.05 23.31
C ILE A 354 -14.59 -2.60 24.13
N GLU A 355 -14.40 -1.57 24.93
CA GLU A 355 -15.36 -0.91 25.81
C GLU A 355 -15.51 0.57 25.38
N GLU A 356 -16.43 1.32 25.99
CA GLU A 356 -16.75 2.70 25.61
C GLU A 356 -15.55 3.66 25.60
N ASP A 357 -14.66 3.53 26.58
CA ASP A 357 -13.50 4.41 26.78
C ASP A 357 -12.17 3.63 26.85
N LEU A 358 -12.15 2.35 26.48
CA LEU A 358 -10.98 1.48 26.58
C LEU A 358 -11.01 0.41 25.49
N MET A 359 -9.86 0.17 24.87
CA MET A 359 -9.66 -1.03 24.07
C MET A 359 -8.30 -1.68 24.37
N LEU A 360 -8.31 -3.00 24.57
CA LEU A 360 -7.14 -3.82 24.85
C LEU A 360 -7.11 -4.99 23.88
N GLY A 361 -6.03 -5.11 23.12
CA GLY A 361 -5.81 -6.16 22.14
C GLY A 361 -4.53 -6.94 22.42
N ALA A 362 -4.53 -8.25 22.19
CA ALA A 362 -3.37 -9.10 22.37
C ALA A 362 -3.34 -10.26 21.37
N GLU A 363 -2.14 -10.72 21.03
CA GLU A 363 -1.90 -11.94 20.25
C GLU A 363 -1.36 -13.05 21.15
N SER A 364 -1.93 -14.25 21.02
CA SER A 364 -1.30 -15.49 21.46
C SER A 364 -0.71 -16.23 20.26
N THR A 365 0.47 -16.81 20.45
CA THR A 365 1.21 -17.53 19.40
C THR A 365 1.86 -18.79 19.96
N GLY A 366 1.79 -19.90 19.22
CA GLY A 366 2.48 -21.15 19.56
C GLY A 366 4.00 -21.07 19.38
N GLU A 367 4.50 -20.06 18.67
CA GLU A 367 5.93 -19.82 18.45
C GLU A 367 6.34 -18.40 18.86
N TYR A 368 7.47 -18.31 19.54
CA TYR A 368 8.16 -17.05 19.80
C TYR A 368 9.19 -16.81 18.70
N SER A 369 8.94 -15.85 17.81
CA SER A 369 9.98 -15.29 16.93
C SER A 369 10.35 -13.89 17.44
N ALA A 370 11.62 -13.49 17.34
CA ALA A 370 12.01 -12.11 17.61
C ALA A 370 11.32 -11.20 16.59
N ARG A 371 10.30 -10.46 17.02
CA ARG A 371 9.47 -9.65 16.13
C ARG A 371 10.07 -8.24 15.99
N SER A 372 9.91 -7.64 14.81
CA SER A 372 10.46 -6.32 14.49
C SER A 372 9.90 -5.22 15.41
N TYR A 373 10.50 -4.02 15.42
CA TYR A 373 9.95 -2.85 16.13
C TYR A 373 8.55 -2.43 15.64
N GLN A 374 8.12 -2.91 14.46
CA GLN A 374 6.77 -2.66 13.94
C GLN A 374 5.74 -3.63 14.54
N HIS A 375 6.16 -4.63 15.30
CA HIS A 375 5.26 -5.63 15.83
C HIS A 375 4.77 -5.26 17.22
N HIS A 376 3.44 -5.16 17.37
CA HIS A 376 2.77 -4.77 18.62
C HIS A 376 1.87 -5.94 19.08
N PRO A 377 2.41 -6.91 19.85
CA PRO A 377 1.67 -8.10 20.24
C PRO A 377 0.58 -7.80 21.27
N ILE A 378 0.66 -6.65 21.93
CA ILE A 378 -0.33 -6.12 22.86
C ILE A 378 -0.45 -4.62 22.59
N THR A 379 -1.68 -4.11 22.56
CA THR A 379 -1.99 -2.68 22.41
C THR A 379 -3.06 -2.30 23.41
N ALA A 380 -2.98 -1.10 23.99
CA ALA A 380 -4.03 -0.55 24.82
C ALA A 380 -4.22 0.93 24.48
N HIS A 381 -5.48 1.35 24.38
CA HIS A 381 -5.87 2.74 24.16
C HIS A 381 -7.03 3.05 25.11
N TRP A 382 -7.02 4.23 25.73
CA TRP A 382 -8.10 4.61 26.64
C TRP A 382 -8.32 6.11 26.59
N ARG A 383 -9.57 6.53 26.76
CA ARG A 383 -9.87 7.95 26.86
C ARG A 383 -9.35 8.49 28.19
N SER A 384 -8.48 9.47 28.14
CA SER A 384 -8.01 10.21 29.29
C SER A 384 -9.09 11.19 29.81
N PRO A 385 -9.02 11.66 31.07
CA PRO A 385 -10.00 12.60 31.62
C PRO A 385 -10.17 13.90 30.83
N ASN A 386 -9.17 14.32 30.04
CA ASN A 386 -9.25 15.49 29.17
C ASN A 386 -9.89 15.22 27.80
N GLY A 387 -10.27 13.97 27.51
CA GLY A 387 -10.91 13.53 26.27
C GLY A 387 -9.96 13.00 25.20
N GLU A 388 -8.64 13.14 25.37
CA GLU A 388 -7.60 12.58 24.48
C GLU A 388 -7.49 11.05 24.64
N VAL A 389 -6.90 10.36 23.66
CA VAL A 389 -6.76 8.90 23.59
C VAL A 389 -5.32 8.46 23.79
#